data_AF-A0AA38J5W3-F1
#
_entry.id   AF-A0AA38J5W3-F1
#
_cell.length_a   1.000
_cell.length_b   1.000
_cell.length_c   1.000
_cell.angle_alpha   90.00
_cell.angle_beta   90.00
_cell.angle_gamma   90.00
#
_symmetry.space_group_name_H-M   'P 1'
#
loop_
_entity.id
_entity.type
_entity.pdbx_description
1 polymer ?
#
loop_
_entity_poly.entity_id
_entity_poly.type
_entity_poly.pdbx_seq_one_letter_code
_entity_poly.pdbx_strand_id
1 'polypeptide(L)'
;MDEAYMDKKIVDLSDDELVKLGFLGPNVAPGIKSLVEKIKANPVYLGNVTCFMVDVTKRKYAAQAQPPASPISTTVNEAEMLYSELSNDPTALTVIVPELISQYERNFYYHGVSGNPPKLLWRSDLETNPFPIPPPETSFYKIPTKTAFGVFNTRLNEVWDDSVAPQILASMKAHGLKYSALETARFLTVEEGGHESFGPIVVWIAVRPNTTNAEAVRDATPDILRILANVQITDAVVEWYEGSVVSLSGPALKVNGESLV
;
A
#
# COMPACT_ATOMS: atom_id res chain seq x y z
N MET A 1 -14.05 -9.67 22.27
CA MET A 1 -12.95 -9.10 23.08
C MET A 1 -13.60 -8.12 24.03
N ASP A 2 -13.14 -8.07 25.28
CA ASP A 2 -13.65 -7.13 26.27
C ASP A 2 -13.32 -5.68 25.85
N GLU A 3 -14.29 -4.79 25.90
CA GLU A 3 -14.14 -3.39 25.44
C GLU A 3 -13.14 -2.63 26.33
N ALA A 4 -13.16 -2.91 27.63
CA ALA A 4 -12.22 -2.35 28.60
C ALA A 4 -10.76 -2.77 28.35
N TYR A 5 -10.54 -3.92 27.70
CA TYR A 5 -9.21 -4.37 27.29
C TYR A 5 -8.70 -3.61 26.06
N MET A 6 -9.57 -3.34 25.09
CA MET A 6 -9.20 -2.79 23.79
C MET A 6 -8.68 -1.36 23.88
N ASP A 7 -9.25 -0.58 24.81
CA ASP A 7 -8.91 0.82 25.05
C ASP A 7 -7.78 1.00 26.06
N LYS A 8 -7.33 -0.07 26.72
CA LYS A 8 -6.25 0.00 27.68
C LYS A 8 -4.95 0.38 26.98
N LYS A 9 -4.30 1.44 27.46
CA LYS A 9 -3.06 1.97 26.87
C LYS A 9 -1.88 1.12 27.31
N ILE A 10 -0.96 0.89 26.37
CA ILE A 10 0.26 0.10 26.63
C ILE A 10 1.14 0.76 27.69
N VAL A 11 1.19 2.08 27.73
CA VAL A 11 1.96 2.84 28.72
C VAL A 11 1.44 2.70 30.15
N ASP A 12 0.17 2.34 30.32
CA ASP A 12 -0.47 2.19 31.63
C ASP A 12 -0.36 0.75 32.18
N LEU A 13 0.28 -0.15 31.42
CA LEU A 13 0.49 -1.54 31.80
C LEU A 13 1.83 -1.75 32.49
N SER A 14 1.80 -2.56 33.56
CA SER A 14 3.02 -3.10 34.16
C SER A 14 3.70 -4.14 33.26
N ASP A 15 4.98 -4.40 33.49
CA ASP A 15 5.73 -5.39 32.71
C ASP A 15 5.17 -6.81 32.88
N ASP A 16 4.67 -7.14 34.08
CA ASP A 16 4.01 -8.43 34.33
C ASP A 16 2.71 -8.58 33.54
N GLU A 17 1.93 -7.50 33.41
CA GLU A 17 0.74 -7.49 32.56
C GLU A 17 1.10 -7.61 31.08
N LEU A 18 2.13 -6.91 30.61
CA LEU A 18 2.62 -7.00 29.23
C LEU A 18 3.14 -8.39 28.90
N VAL A 19 3.80 -9.07 29.84
CA VAL A 19 4.22 -10.47 29.70
C VAL A 19 3.02 -11.40 29.66
N LYS A 20 2.05 -11.22 30.57
CA LYS A 20 0.81 -12.03 30.62
C LYS A 20 -0.02 -11.91 29.35
N LEU A 21 -0.04 -10.73 28.73
CA LEU A 21 -0.71 -10.46 27.44
C LEU A 21 0.12 -10.91 26.23
N GLY A 22 1.36 -11.37 26.45
CA GLY A 22 2.26 -11.83 25.41
C GLY A 22 2.70 -10.71 24.47
N PHE A 23 2.90 -9.51 25.00
CA PHE A 23 3.50 -8.36 24.34
C PHE A 23 4.98 -8.19 24.71
N LEU A 24 5.40 -8.77 25.85
CA LEU A 24 6.80 -8.92 26.25
C LEU A 24 7.08 -10.38 26.64
N GLY A 25 8.36 -10.78 26.60
CA GLY A 25 8.80 -12.13 26.95
C GLY A 25 9.62 -12.83 25.87
N PRO A 26 10.12 -14.05 26.14
CA PRO A 26 11.06 -14.76 25.27
C PRO A 26 10.44 -15.27 23.96
N ASN A 27 9.12 -15.48 23.92
CA ASN A 27 8.40 -16.06 22.78
C ASN A 27 7.59 -15.03 21.99
N VAL A 28 7.85 -13.73 22.19
CA VAL A 28 7.14 -12.66 21.49
C VAL A 28 7.89 -12.30 20.21
N ALA A 29 7.15 -12.03 19.13
CA ALA A 29 7.73 -11.59 17.86
C ALA A 29 8.65 -10.36 18.09
N PRO A 30 9.88 -10.34 17.54
CA PRO A 30 10.84 -9.25 17.78
C PRO A 30 10.29 -7.85 17.50
N GLY A 31 9.45 -7.71 16.47
CA GLY A 31 8.80 -6.44 16.13
C GLY A 31 7.78 -5.95 17.16
N ILE A 32 7.03 -6.87 17.81
CA ILE A 32 6.08 -6.54 18.87
C ILE A 32 6.83 -6.10 20.14
N LYS A 33 7.89 -6.81 20.48
CA LYS A 33 8.75 -6.45 21.61
C LYS A 33 9.36 -5.05 21.41
N SER A 34 9.95 -4.79 20.25
CA SER A 34 10.53 -3.48 19.92
C SER A 34 9.51 -2.35 19.93
N LEU A 35 8.29 -2.60 19.45
CA LEU A 35 7.18 -1.64 19.47
C LEU A 35 6.82 -1.25 20.91
N VAL A 36 6.63 -2.22 21.80
CA VAL A 36 6.27 -1.96 23.21
C VAL A 36 7.38 -1.24 23.96
N GLU A 37 8.65 -1.62 23.75
CA GLU A 37 9.80 -0.92 24.33
C GLU A 37 9.87 0.54 23.88
N LYS A 38 9.64 0.83 22.59
CA LYS A 38 9.60 2.20 22.06
C LYS A 38 8.45 3.03 22.63
N ILE A 39 7.28 2.43 22.82
CA ILE A 39 6.11 3.08 23.43
C ILE A 39 6.41 3.47 24.87
N LYS A 40 6.98 2.56 25.66
CA LYS A 40 7.38 2.84 27.06
C LYS A 40 8.49 3.89 27.16
N ALA A 41 9.42 3.91 26.21
CA ALA A 41 10.50 4.89 26.18
C ALA A 41 10.03 6.30 25.77
N ASN A 42 8.91 6.42 25.05
CA ASN A 42 8.43 7.70 24.50
C ASN A 42 6.93 7.95 24.77
N PRO A 43 6.50 8.00 26.04
CA PRO A 43 5.08 8.11 26.40
C PRO A 43 4.43 9.42 25.93
N VAL A 44 5.21 10.48 25.75
CA VAL A 44 4.72 11.79 25.25
C VAL A 44 4.16 11.68 23.84
N TYR A 45 4.76 10.85 22.98
CA TYR A 45 4.37 10.72 21.57
C TYR A 45 3.56 9.46 21.29
N LEU A 46 3.77 8.41 22.09
CA LEU A 46 3.20 7.07 21.86
C LEU A 46 2.26 6.61 22.97
N GLY A 47 1.95 7.46 23.95
CA GLY A 47 1.07 7.13 25.09
C GLY A 47 -0.38 6.85 24.73
N ASN A 48 -0.80 7.05 23.48
CA ASN A 48 -2.14 6.73 23.00
C ASN A 48 -2.24 5.35 22.34
N VAL A 49 -1.15 4.59 22.25
CA VAL A 49 -1.17 3.24 21.69
C VAL A 49 -1.86 2.28 22.65
N THR A 50 -2.91 1.60 22.19
CA THR A 50 -3.72 0.68 22.99
C THR A 50 -3.37 -0.79 22.75
N CYS A 51 -3.85 -1.67 23.63
CA CYS A 51 -3.76 -3.12 23.48
C CYS A 51 -4.31 -3.60 22.14
N PHE A 52 -5.41 -3.01 21.66
CA PHE A 52 -5.98 -3.34 20.35
C PHE A 52 -4.99 -3.09 19.20
N MET A 53 -4.34 -1.94 19.18
CA MET A 53 -3.39 -1.57 18.11
C MET A 53 -2.19 -2.53 18.07
N VAL A 54 -1.70 -2.94 19.24
CA VAL A 54 -0.61 -3.93 19.35
C VAL A 54 -1.09 -5.32 18.95
N ASP A 55 -2.30 -5.73 19.32
CA ASP A 55 -2.87 -7.02 18.92
C ASP A 55 -3.12 -7.14 17.41
N VAL A 56 -3.58 -6.07 16.76
CA VAL A 56 -3.72 -6.01 15.30
C VAL A 56 -2.36 -6.25 14.65
N THR A 57 -1.31 -5.63 15.18
CA THR A 57 0.07 -5.81 14.70
C THR A 57 0.56 -7.23 14.96
N LYS A 58 0.29 -7.79 16.14
CA LYS A 58 0.64 -9.17 16.53
C LYS A 58 -0.02 -10.21 15.61
N ARG A 59 -1.28 -10.00 15.21
CA ARG A 59 -1.98 -10.87 14.25
C ARG A 59 -1.34 -10.85 12.87
N LYS A 60 -0.80 -9.71 12.42
CA LYS A 60 -0.06 -9.64 11.14
C LYS A 60 1.20 -10.51 11.18
N TYR A 61 1.95 -10.47 12.28
CA TYR A 61 3.11 -11.35 12.46
C TYR A 61 2.73 -12.83 12.55
N ALA A 62 1.62 -13.16 13.22
CA ALA A 62 1.13 -14.54 13.30
C ALA A 62 0.63 -15.08 11.95
N ALA A 63 -0.05 -14.25 11.15
CA ALA A 63 -0.51 -14.59 9.81
C ALA A 63 0.65 -14.81 8.83
N GLN A 64 1.79 -14.16 9.05
CA GLN A 64 3.03 -14.42 8.28
C GLN A 64 3.73 -15.73 8.69
N ALA A 65 3.43 -16.28 9.88
CA ALA A 65 4.08 -17.48 10.42
C ALA A 65 3.32 -18.80 10.16
N GLN A 66 2.07 -18.75 9.67
CA GLN A 66 1.32 -19.95 9.24
C GLN A 66 1.19 -20.01 7.71
N PRO A 67 1.34 -21.20 7.08
CA PRO A 67 1.01 -21.36 5.67
C PRO A 67 -0.52 -21.24 5.50
N PRO A 68 -1.01 -20.33 4.65
CA PRO A 68 -2.44 -20.10 4.53
C PRO A 68 -3.12 -21.19 3.70
N ALA A 69 -4.19 -21.77 4.24
CA ALA A 69 -5.17 -22.54 3.48
C ALA A 69 -6.13 -21.58 2.75
N SER A 70 -5.76 -21.18 1.52
CA SER A 70 -6.56 -20.66 0.37
C SER A 70 -7.59 -19.51 0.56
N PRO A 71 -7.98 -18.76 -0.52
CA PRO A 71 -7.56 -18.87 -1.92
C PRO A 71 -6.79 -17.64 -2.46
N ILE A 72 -5.80 -17.93 -3.33
CA ILE A 72 -5.05 -17.00 -4.20
C ILE A 72 -4.32 -15.86 -3.45
N SER A 73 -3.48 -16.22 -2.49
CA SER A 73 -2.30 -15.41 -2.21
C SER A 73 -1.19 -15.95 -3.09
N THR A 74 -0.76 -15.17 -4.09
CA THR A 74 0.48 -15.45 -4.83
C THR A 74 1.58 -15.63 -3.80
N THR A 75 2.11 -16.85 -3.69
CA THR A 75 3.13 -17.17 -2.69
C THR A 75 4.41 -16.39 -3.00
N VAL A 76 5.27 -16.10 -2.01
CA VAL A 76 6.57 -15.43 -2.25
C VAL A 76 7.35 -16.12 -3.39
N ASN A 77 7.21 -17.45 -3.50
CA ASN A 77 7.76 -18.25 -4.59
C ASN A 77 7.26 -17.85 -5.98
N GLU A 78 5.99 -17.48 -6.15
CA GLU A 78 5.44 -17.07 -7.45
C GLU A 78 6.01 -15.71 -7.91
N ALA A 79 6.17 -14.75 -6.99
CA ALA A 79 6.78 -13.47 -7.32
C ALA A 79 8.28 -13.62 -7.65
N GLU A 80 8.99 -14.50 -6.95
CA GLU A 80 10.40 -14.83 -7.23
C GLU A 80 10.57 -15.59 -8.56
N MET A 81 9.65 -16.50 -8.88
CA MET A 81 9.61 -17.17 -10.20
C MET A 81 9.34 -16.17 -11.33
N LEU A 82 8.33 -15.32 -11.18
CA LEU A 82 8.01 -14.29 -12.17
C LEU A 82 9.16 -13.31 -12.34
N TYR A 83 9.85 -12.96 -11.25
CA TYR A 83 11.04 -12.12 -11.32
C TYR A 83 12.14 -12.80 -12.12
N SER A 84 12.43 -14.07 -11.83
CA SER A 84 13.47 -14.83 -12.53
C SER A 84 13.16 -14.99 -14.02
N GLU A 85 11.89 -15.09 -14.40
CA GLU A 85 11.47 -15.11 -15.80
C GLU A 85 11.71 -13.74 -16.47
N LEU A 86 11.14 -12.67 -15.90
CA LEU A 86 11.15 -11.34 -16.51
C LEU A 86 12.51 -10.64 -16.45
N SER A 87 13.33 -10.88 -15.42
CA SER A 87 14.65 -10.29 -15.29
C SER A 87 15.65 -10.85 -16.31
N ASN A 88 15.40 -12.06 -16.80
CA ASN A 88 16.24 -12.75 -17.78
C ASN A 88 15.73 -12.60 -19.22
N ASP A 89 14.57 -11.99 -19.43
CA ASP A 89 14.00 -11.72 -20.75
C ASP A 89 14.25 -10.25 -21.16
N PRO A 90 15.14 -9.98 -22.13
CA PRO A 90 15.41 -8.62 -22.61
C PRO A 90 14.18 -7.91 -23.18
N THR A 91 13.19 -8.65 -23.68
CA THR A 91 11.95 -8.08 -24.21
C THR A 91 11.03 -7.62 -23.08
N ALA A 92 11.07 -8.29 -21.92
CA ALA A 92 10.32 -7.87 -20.74
C ALA A 92 10.88 -6.59 -20.09
N LEU A 93 12.18 -6.32 -20.28
CA LEU A 93 12.88 -5.13 -19.77
C LEU A 93 12.71 -3.89 -20.66
N THR A 94 12.21 -4.06 -21.88
CA THR A 94 12.03 -2.98 -22.86
C THR A 94 10.55 -2.69 -23.10
N VAL A 95 10.23 -1.47 -23.50
CA VAL A 95 8.86 -1.11 -23.88
C VAL A 95 8.62 -1.59 -25.31
N ILE A 96 7.68 -2.52 -25.48
CA ILE A 96 7.30 -3.07 -26.79
C ILE A 96 5.93 -2.51 -27.18
N VAL A 97 5.85 -1.83 -28.33
CA VAL A 97 4.59 -1.30 -28.88
C VAL A 97 3.55 -2.42 -29.01
N PRO A 98 2.29 -2.24 -28.59
CA PRO A 98 1.62 -0.98 -28.22
C PRO A 98 1.71 -0.60 -26.74
N GLU A 99 2.49 -1.32 -25.94
CA GLU A 99 2.61 -1.06 -24.51
C GLU A 99 3.39 0.24 -24.25
N LEU A 100 3.10 0.88 -23.12
CA LEU A 100 3.72 2.16 -22.73
C LEU A 100 4.71 2.03 -21.57
N ILE A 101 4.77 0.85 -20.94
CA ILE A 101 5.67 0.49 -19.85
C ILE A 101 6.18 -0.92 -20.10
N SER A 102 7.37 -1.25 -19.60
CA SER A 102 7.93 -2.60 -19.76
C SER A 102 7.13 -3.61 -18.93
N GLN A 103 7.15 -4.89 -19.35
CA GLN A 103 6.49 -5.93 -18.57
C GLN A 103 7.13 -6.07 -17.18
N TYR A 104 8.44 -5.88 -17.09
CA TYR A 104 9.15 -5.87 -15.83
C TYR A 104 8.65 -4.75 -14.89
N GLU A 105 8.59 -3.51 -15.38
CA GLU A 105 8.09 -2.37 -14.59
C GLU A 105 6.64 -2.59 -14.16
N ARG A 106 5.76 -3.02 -15.07
CA ARG A 106 4.36 -3.34 -14.79
C ARG A 106 4.17 -4.23 -13.56
N ASN A 107 5.02 -5.24 -13.41
CA ASN A 107 4.87 -6.25 -12.36
C ASN A 107 5.64 -5.91 -11.07
N PHE A 108 6.73 -5.13 -11.15
CA PHE A 108 7.60 -4.87 -10.00
C PHE A 108 7.59 -3.42 -9.50
N TYR A 109 6.88 -2.49 -10.15
CA TYR A 109 6.82 -1.10 -9.71
C TYR A 109 6.36 -0.94 -8.25
N TYR A 110 5.34 -1.70 -7.84
CA TYR A 110 4.81 -1.70 -6.46
C TYR A 110 5.34 -2.86 -5.61
N HIS A 111 6.49 -3.45 -5.96
CA HIS A 111 7.08 -4.52 -5.17
C HIS A 111 7.18 -4.12 -3.69
N GLY A 112 6.78 -5.01 -2.77
CA GLY A 112 6.80 -4.74 -1.32
C GLY A 112 5.52 -4.12 -0.74
N VAL A 113 4.64 -3.50 -1.56
CA VAL A 113 3.40 -2.87 -1.04
C VAL A 113 2.46 -3.91 -0.42
N SER A 114 2.41 -5.10 -1.02
CA SER A 114 1.73 -6.28 -0.45
C SER A 114 2.34 -7.56 -1.04
N GLY A 115 1.88 -8.74 -0.59
CA GLY A 115 2.34 -10.02 -1.15
C GLY A 115 1.93 -10.25 -2.61
N ASN A 116 0.88 -9.59 -3.07
CA ASN A 116 0.45 -9.57 -4.48
C ASN A 116 0.10 -8.12 -4.86
N PRO A 117 1.12 -7.28 -5.12
CA PRO A 117 0.91 -5.88 -5.39
C PRO A 117 0.13 -5.67 -6.70
N PRO A 118 -0.60 -4.55 -6.83
CA PRO A 118 -1.30 -4.25 -8.07
C PRO A 118 -0.31 -4.08 -9.22
N LYS A 119 -0.75 -4.36 -10.45
CA LYS A 119 0.04 -4.12 -11.65
C LYS A 119 -0.08 -2.66 -12.07
N LEU A 120 1.06 -2.01 -12.28
CA LEU A 120 1.08 -0.66 -12.82
C LEU A 120 0.50 -0.68 -14.24
N LEU A 121 -0.38 0.27 -14.54
CA LEU A 121 -0.92 0.47 -15.89
C LEU A 121 -0.16 1.57 -16.62
N TRP A 122 0.05 2.71 -15.95
CA TRP A 122 0.79 3.86 -16.48
C TRP A 122 1.09 4.88 -15.37
N ARG A 123 2.11 5.73 -15.54
CA ARG A 123 2.44 6.82 -14.60
C ARG A 123 2.96 8.06 -15.32
N SER A 124 2.74 9.24 -14.74
CA SER A 124 3.00 10.52 -15.40
C SER A 124 4.46 10.96 -15.42
N ASP A 125 5.32 10.34 -14.62
CA ASP A 125 6.73 10.69 -14.46
C ASP A 125 7.67 9.71 -15.19
N LEU A 126 7.17 8.95 -16.17
CA LEU A 126 7.96 7.95 -16.91
C LEU A 126 9.26 8.52 -17.50
N GLU A 127 9.21 9.74 -18.05
CA GLU A 127 10.37 10.37 -18.71
C GLU A 127 11.38 10.96 -17.71
N THR A 128 10.91 11.46 -16.57
CA THR A 128 11.76 12.14 -15.59
C THR A 128 12.25 11.22 -14.48
N ASN A 129 11.64 10.06 -14.32
CA ASN A 129 11.92 9.08 -13.28
C ASN A 129 11.88 7.65 -13.87
N PRO A 130 12.91 7.22 -14.61
CA PRO A 130 12.93 5.88 -15.21
C PRO A 130 12.94 4.79 -14.14
N PHE A 131 12.24 3.68 -14.38
CA PHE A 131 12.25 2.55 -13.45
C PHE A 131 13.57 1.77 -13.58
N PRO A 132 14.28 1.50 -12.47
CA PRO A 132 15.58 0.85 -12.52
C PRO A 132 15.46 -0.58 -13.05
N ILE A 133 16.29 -0.90 -14.04
CA ILE A 133 16.47 -2.27 -14.54
C ILE A 133 17.56 -2.92 -13.68
N PRO A 134 17.29 -4.07 -13.04
CA PRO A 134 18.29 -4.73 -12.23
C PRO A 134 19.45 -5.25 -13.12
N PRO A 135 20.70 -5.19 -12.65
CA PRO A 135 21.79 -5.91 -13.29
C PRO A 135 21.47 -7.41 -13.44
N PRO A 136 22.03 -8.10 -14.45
CA PRO A 136 21.90 -9.54 -14.57
C PRO A 136 22.27 -10.25 -13.25
N GLU A 137 21.58 -11.35 -12.95
CA GLU A 137 21.82 -12.17 -11.75
C GLU A 137 21.50 -11.48 -10.40
N THR A 138 20.90 -10.29 -10.41
CA THR A 138 20.41 -9.64 -9.18
C THR A 138 19.35 -10.53 -8.53
N SER A 139 19.55 -10.89 -7.26
CA SER A 139 18.57 -11.67 -6.49
C SER A 139 17.28 -10.88 -6.24
N PHE A 140 16.13 -11.56 -6.24
CA PHE A 140 14.82 -10.95 -5.98
C PHE A 140 14.77 -10.15 -4.67
N TYR A 141 15.46 -10.60 -3.62
CA TYR A 141 15.46 -9.88 -2.33
C TYR A 141 16.24 -8.55 -2.36
N LYS A 142 16.94 -8.26 -3.46
CA LYS A 142 17.72 -7.03 -3.65
C LYS A 142 16.96 -5.98 -4.46
N ILE A 143 15.82 -6.31 -5.06
CA ILE A 143 15.02 -5.28 -5.74
C ILE A 143 14.38 -4.34 -4.71
N PRO A 144 14.28 -3.03 -5.01
CA PRO A 144 13.73 -2.07 -4.06
C PRO A 144 12.29 -2.41 -3.67
N THR A 145 11.99 -2.31 -2.38
CA THR A 145 10.64 -2.52 -1.85
C THR A 145 9.97 -1.19 -1.56
N LYS A 146 8.66 -1.09 -1.80
CA LYS A 146 7.83 0.08 -1.53
C LYS A 146 6.89 -0.18 -0.38
N THR A 147 6.72 0.82 0.47
CA THR A 147 5.65 0.88 1.47
C THR A 147 4.78 2.10 1.15
N ALA A 148 3.47 1.89 1.05
CA ALA A 148 2.52 2.97 0.84
C ALA A 148 2.22 3.70 2.15
N PHE A 149 2.36 5.03 2.13
CA PHE A 149 1.96 5.92 3.21
C PHE A 149 0.85 6.86 2.74
N GLY A 150 -0.03 7.24 3.67
CA GLY A 150 -0.97 8.33 3.41
C GLY A 150 -0.26 9.67 3.28
N VAL A 151 -0.86 10.59 2.53
CA VAL A 151 -0.40 11.97 2.42
C VAL A 151 -1.07 12.77 3.53
N PHE A 152 -0.29 13.42 4.38
CA PHE A 152 -0.78 14.22 5.51
C PHE A 152 -0.05 15.55 5.61
N ASN A 153 -0.71 16.56 6.19
CA ASN A 153 -0.14 17.88 6.43
C ASN A 153 0.39 18.58 5.17
N THR A 154 -0.29 18.39 4.04
CA THR A 154 0.02 19.06 2.77
C THR A 154 -1.15 19.92 2.32
N ARG A 155 -0.88 20.90 1.45
CA ARG A 155 -1.94 21.69 0.80
C ARG A 155 -2.96 20.81 0.06
N LEU A 156 -2.52 19.66 -0.48
CA LEU A 156 -3.43 18.71 -1.13
C LEU A 156 -4.54 18.27 -0.18
N ASN A 157 -4.23 18.00 1.10
CA ASN A 157 -5.22 17.59 2.09
C ASN A 157 -6.31 18.65 2.33
N GLU A 158 -5.97 19.94 2.24
CA GLU A 158 -6.91 21.05 2.46
C GLU A 158 -7.95 21.18 1.34
N VAL A 159 -7.59 20.74 0.12
CA VAL A 159 -8.42 20.95 -1.09
C VAL A 159 -8.89 19.64 -1.72
N TRP A 160 -8.50 18.49 -1.16
CA TRP A 160 -8.76 17.16 -1.74
C TRP A 160 -10.25 16.87 -1.87
N ASP A 161 -10.96 16.82 -0.75
CA ASP A 161 -12.37 16.39 -0.69
C ASP A 161 -13.31 17.40 -1.36
N ASP A 162 -13.07 18.70 -1.15
CA ASP A 162 -13.98 19.75 -1.59
C ASP A 162 -13.80 20.16 -3.07
N SER A 163 -12.61 19.96 -3.65
CA SER A 163 -12.30 20.52 -4.97
C SER A 163 -11.58 19.55 -5.90
N VAL A 164 -10.44 18.98 -5.47
CA VAL A 164 -9.56 18.22 -6.37
C VAL A 164 -10.15 16.87 -6.74
N ALA A 165 -10.52 16.04 -5.76
CA ALA A 165 -11.05 14.70 -6.03
C ALA A 165 -12.34 14.75 -6.88
N PRO A 166 -13.35 15.60 -6.58
CA PRO A 166 -14.53 15.71 -7.43
C PRO A 166 -14.23 16.09 -8.89
N GLN A 167 -13.28 17.01 -9.12
CA GLN A 167 -12.88 17.40 -10.47
C GLN A 167 -12.15 16.28 -11.21
N ILE A 168 -11.28 15.52 -10.53
CA ILE A 168 -10.63 14.35 -11.10
C ILE A 168 -11.66 13.29 -11.48
N LEU A 169 -12.63 13.01 -10.60
CA LEU A 169 -13.73 12.08 -10.90
C LEU A 169 -14.56 12.53 -12.12
N ALA A 170 -14.86 13.83 -12.22
CA ALA A 170 -15.57 14.39 -13.36
C ALA A 170 -14.76 14.27 -14.67
N SER A 171 -13.46 14.54 -14.63
CA SER A 171 -12.54 14.37 -15.76
C SER A 171 -12.48 12.90 -16.20
N MET A 172 -12.26 11.96 -15.28
CA MET A 172 -12.25 10.52 -15.59
C MET A 172 -13.56 10.07 -16.22
N LYS A 173 -14.70 10.55 -15.71
CA LYS A 173 -16.02 10.25 -16.29
C LYS A 173 -16.16 10.80 -17.71
N ALA A 174 -15.66 12.01 -18.00
CA ALA A 174 -15.68 12.60 -19.33
C ALA A 174 -14.84 11.79 -20.34
N HIS A 175 -13.73 11.20 -19.88
CA HIS A 175 -12.89 10.26 -20.65
C HIS A 175 -13.46 8.83 -20.72
N GLY A 176 -14.63 8.57 -20.11
CA GLY A 176 -15.26 7.24 -20.10
C GLY A 176 -14.54 6.21 -19.23
N LEU A 177 -13.62 6.65 -18.35
CA LEU A 177 -12.83 5.77 -17.49
C LEU A 177 -13.67 5.28 -16.30
N LYS A 178 -13.62 3.97 -16.05
CA LYS A 178 -14.27 3.34 -14.90
C LYS A 178 -13.25 3.09 -13.81
N TYR A 179 -13.33 3.87 -12.72
CA TYR A 179 -12.45 3.71 -11.57
C TYR A 179 -13.03 2.77 -10.51
N SER A 180 -12.15 2.27 -9.66
CA SER A 180 -12.41 1.45 -8.48
C SER A 180 -12.06 2.21 -7.20
N ALA A 181 -10.97 2.98 -7.21
CA ALA A 181 -10.51 3.79 -6.08
C ALA A 181 -9.74 5.02 -6.60
N LEU A 182 -9.78 6.10 -5.83
CA LEU A 182 -9.03 7.33 -6.06
C LEU A 182 -8.47 7.77 -4.71
N GLU A 183 -7.16 7.63 -4.54
CA GLU A 183 -6.48 7.86 -3.26
C GLU A 183 -5.29 8.80 -3.44
N THR A 184 -4.78 9.34 -2.34
CA THR A 184 -3.48 10.01 -2.29
C THR A 184 -2.49 9.15 -1.53
N ALA A 185 -1.32 8.90 -2.11
CA ALA A 185 -0.28 8.09 -1.49
C ALA A 185 1.08 8.78 -1.57
N ARG A 186 2.00 8.31 -0.74
CA ARG A 186 3.44 8.57 -0.86
C ARG A 186 4.16 7.27 -0.62
N PHE A 187 5.06 6.89 -1.51
CA PHE A 187 5.79 5.63 -1.37
C PHE A 187 7.15 5.86 -0.73
N LEU A 188 7.42 5.13 0.35
CA LEU A 188 8.77 4.93 0.87
C LEU A 188 9.41 3.80 0.08
N THR A 189 10.53 4.04 -0.57
CA THR A 189 11.31 3.00 -1.25
C THR A 189 12.52 2.65 -0.39
N VAL A 190 12.72 1.36 -0.14
CA VAL A 190 13.88 0.82 0.58
C VAL A 190 14.74 0.05 -0.42
N GLU A 191 15.95 0.53 -0.63
CA GLU A 191 16.94 -0.06 -1.55
C GLU A 191 17.85 -1.09 -0.86
N GLU A 192 18.69 -1.77 -1.64
CA GLU A 192 19.74 -2.63 -1.11
C GLU A 192 20.66 -1.83 -0.16
N GLY A 193 20.92 -2.38 1.02
CA GLY A 193 21.67 -1.68 2.08
C GLY A 193 20.80 -0.82 3.01
N GLY A 194 19.48 -0.79 2.80
CA GLY A 194 18.53 -0.16 3.72
C GLY A 194 18.44 1.36 3.56
N HIS A 195 18.90 1.91 2.43
CA HIS A 195 18.67 3.31 2.13
C HIS A 195 17.19 3.55 1.87
N GLU A 196 16.60 4.50 2.59
CA GLU A 196 15.18 4.83 2.51
C GLU A 196 14.99 6.19 1.84
N SER A 197 14.10 6.25 0.84
CA SER A 197 13.74 7.49 0.15
C SER A 197 12.23 7.61 -0.04
N PHE A 198 11.69 8.80 0.21
CA PHE A 198 10.29 9.10 -0.07
C PHE A 198 10.13 9.63 -1.50
N GLY A 199 9.24 9.01 -2.26
CA GLY A 199 8.81 9.50 -3.57
C GLY A 199 7.99 10.80 -3.49
N PRO A 200 7.52 11.31 -4.64
CA PRO A 200 6.61 12.45 -4.69
C PRO A 200 5.24 12.11 -4.09
N ILE A 201 4.38 13.13 -3.98
CA ILE A 201 2.95 12.90 -3.73
C ILE A 201 2.36 12.21 -4.95
N VAL A 202 1.59 11.15 -4.73
CA VAL A 202 0.97 10.36 -5.79
C VAL A 202 -0.54 10.47 -5.69
N VAL A 203 -1.18 10.87 -6.79
CA VAL A 203 -2.60 10.59 -7.02
C VAL A 203 -2.69 9.17 -7.55
N TRP A 204 -3.11 8.25 -6.68
CA TRP A 204 -3.06 6.81 -6.91
C TRP A 204 -4.44 6.29 -7.31
N ILE A 205 -4.59 5.92 -8.58
CA ILE A 205 -5.89 5.65 -9.19
C ILE A 205 -6.00 4.19 -9.60
N ALA A 206 -6.96 3.49 -8.99
CA ALA A 206 -7.34 2.15 -9.42
C ALA A 206 -8.41 2.24 -10.50
N VAL A 207 -8.16 1.66 -11.68
CA VAL A 207 -9.17 1.44 -12.71
C VAL A 207 -9.75 0.03 -12.62
N ARG A 208 -11.00 -0.12 -13.05
CA ARG A 208 -11.64 -1.44 -13.08
C ARG A 208 -10.89 -2.33 -14.09
N PRO A 209 -10.52 -3.57 -13.72
CA PRO A 209 -9.79 -4.46 -14.60
C PRO A 209 -10.52 -4.66 -15.93
N ASN A 210 -9.77 -4.68 -17.03
CA ASN A 210 -10.27 -4.90 -18.39
C ASN A 210 -11.29 -3.85 -18.89
N THR A 211 -11.30 -2.65 -18.31
CA THR A 211 -12.22 -1.57 -18.76
C THR A 211 -11.52 -0.42 -19.47
N THR A 212 -10.19 -0.38 -19.47
CA THR A 212 -9.36 0.64 -20.09
C THR A 212 -7.97 0.08 -20.42
N ASN A 213 -7.09 0.89 -20.99
CA ASN A 213 -5.71 0.54 -21.32
C ASN A 213 -4.75 1.71 -20.98
N ALA A 214 -3.45 1.47 -21.10
CA ALA A 214 -2.42 2.46 -20.78
C ALA A 214 -2.54 3.75 -21.61
N GLU A 215 -2.96 3.64 -22.87
CA GLU A 215 -3.12 4.79 -23.78
C GLU A 215 -4.24 5.72 -23.30
N ALA A 216 -5.42 5.17 -22.98
CA ALA A 216 -6.56 5.95 -22.53
C ALA A 216 -6.28 6.67 -21.20
N VAL A 217 -5.57 6.04 -20.26
CA VAL A 217 -5.20 6.70 -18.99
C VAL A 217 -4.08 7.72 -19.16
N ARG A 218 -3.13 7.50 -20.08
CA ARG A 218 -2.14 8.51 -20.49
C ARG A 218 -2.86 9.75 -21.02
N ASP A 219 -3.81 9.59 -21.94
CA ASP A 219 -4.50 10.69 -22.60
C ASP A 219 -5.42 11.48 -21.65
N ALA A 220 -5.94 10.84 -20.60
CA ALA A 220 -6.71 11.50 -19.54
C ALA A 220 -5.84 12.24 -18.51
N THR A 221 -4.57 11.85 -18.35
CA THR A 221 -3.69 12.38 -17.29
C THR A 221 -3.46 13.90 -17.36
N PRO A 222 -3.24 14.53 -18.53
CA PRO A 222 -3.02 15.98 -18.61
C PRO A 222 -4.13 16.81 -17.96
N ASP A 223 -5.39 16.36 -18.02
CA ASP A 223 -6.49 17.05 -17.35
C ASP A 223 -6.38 16.99 -15.82
N ILE A 224 -5.97 15.85 -15.28
CA ILE A 224 -5.74 15.66 -13.84
C ILE A 224 -4.58 16.52 -13.37
N LEU A 225 -3.46 16.53 -14.11
CA LEU A 225 -2.32 17.39 -13.80
C LEU A 225 -2.70 18.88 -13.82
N ARG A 226 -3.56 19.29 -14.76
CA ARG A 226 -4.09 20.66 -14.82
C ARG A 226 -4.99 21.00 -13.63
N ILE A 227 -5.82 20.07 -13.17
CA ILE A 227 -6.64 20.24 -11.96
C ILE A 227 -5.75 20.49 -10.75
N LEU A 228 -4.68 19.69 -10.58
CA LEU A 228 -3.70 19.85 -9.51
C LEU A 228 -2.95 21.19 -9.62
N ALA A 229 -2.49 21.55 -10.82
CA ALA A 229 -1.77 22.79 -11.06
C ALA A 229 -2.62 24.04 -10.76
N ASN A 230 -3.92 24.01 -11.06
CA ASN A 230 -4.85 25.12 -10.78
C ASN A 230 -4.96 25.43 -9.27
N VAL A 231 -4.74 24.43 -8.42
CA VAL A 231 -4.69 24.59 -6.95
C VAL A 231 -3.26 24.70 -6.42
N GLN A 232 -2.28 24.96 -7.29
CA GLN A 232 -0.85 25.14 -7.00
C GLN A 232 -0.15 23.86 -6.48
N ILE A 233 -0.58 22.70 -6.95
CA ILE A 233 0.06 21.41 -6.67
C ILE A 233 0.73 20.94 -7.96
N THR A 234 2.04 21.13 -8.04
CA THR A 234 2.81 20.96 -9.29
C THR A 234 3.83 19.83 -9.26
N ASP A 235 4.06 19.26 -8.08
CA ASP A 235 5.05 18.21 -7.80
C ASP A 235 4.42 16.81 -7.59
N ALA A 236 3.11 16.70 -7.81
CA ALA A 236 2.40 15.43 -7.71
C ALA A 236 2.50 14.61 -9.00
N VAL A 237 2.56 13.29 -8.85
CA VAL A 237 2.56 12.30 -9.92
C VAL A 237 1.20 11.61 -9.96
N VAL A 238 0.72 11.26 -11.15
CA VAL A 238 -0.49 10.46 -11.32
C VAL A 238 -0.06 9.04 -11.69
N GLU A 239 -0.46 8.07 -10.88
CA GLU A 239 -0.16 6.66 -11.09
C GLU A 239 -1.46 5.85 -11.22
N TRP A 240 -1.54 5.07 -12.28
CA TRP A 240 -2.70 4.24 -12.60
C TRP A 240 -2.35 2.77 -12.43
N TYR A 241 -3.28 2.01 -11.87
CA TYR A 241 -3.15 0.57 -11.74
C TYR A 241 -4.50 -0.11 -11.91
N GLU A 242 -4.50 -1.38 -12.30
CA GLU A 242 -5.73 -2.16 -12.28
C GLU A 242 -6.01 -2.67 -10.88
N GLY A 243 -7.22 -2.42 -10.39
CA GLY A 243 -7.63 -2.86 -9.06
C GLY A 243 -9.14 -3.04 -8.96
N SER A 244 -9.58 -4.04 -8.21
CA SER A 244 -10.99 -4.23 -7.87
C SER A 244 -11.21 -4.02 -6.39
N VAL A 245 -12.30 -3.34 -6.02
CA VAL A 245 -12.69 -3.22 -4.61
C VAL A 245 -13.39 -4.52 -4.22
N VAL A 246 -12.78 -5.26 -3.28
CA VAL A 246 -13.45 -6.38 -2.63
C VAL A 246 -14.11 -5.84 -1.37
N SER A 247 -15.44 -5.93 -1.31
CA SER A 247 -16.16 -5.64 -0.08
C SER A 247 -15.80 -6.70 0.95
N LEU A 248 -15.16 -6.30 2.05
CA LEU A 248 -14.93 -7.17 3.21
C LEU A 248 -16.17 -7.28 4.10
N SER A 249 -17.38 -7.24 3.51
CA SER A 249 -18.62 -7.45 4.24
C SER A 249 -18.61 -8.88 4.81
N GLY A 250 -18.15 -9.02 6.05
CA GLY A 250 -18.38 -10.23 6.83
C GLY A 250 -19.89 -10.45 7.02
N PRO A 251 -20.33 -11.69 7.32
CA PRO A 251 -21.71 -11.93 7.67
C PRO A 251 -22.12 -11.02 8.83
N ALA A 252 -23.30 -10.41 8.73
CA ALA A 252 -23.86 -9.59 9.81
C ALA A 252 -23.84 -10.39 11.12
N LEU A 253 -23.28 -9.81 12.17
CA LEU A 253 -23.36 -10.37 13.51
C LEU A 253 -24.84 -10.40 13.91
N LYS A 254 -25.44 -11.59 13.88
CA LYS A 254 -26.76 -11.81 14.49
C LYS A 254 -26.61 -11.59 15.98
N VAL A 255 -27.11 -10.47 16.47
CA VAL A 255 -27.39 -10.30 17.89
C VAL A 255 -28.53 -11.26 18.20
N ASN A 256 -28.21 -12.40 18.83
CA ASN A 256 -29.22 -13.26 19.42
C ASN A 256 -29.80 -12.53 20.64
N GLY A 257 -30.81 -11.70 20.39
CA GLY A 257 -31.68 -11.21 21.45
C GLY A 257 -32.58 -12.34 21.90
N GLU A 258 -32.21 -13.01 22.98
CA GLU A 258 -33.19 -13.75 23.78
C GLU A 258 -34.15 -12.74 24.41
N SER A 259 -35.37 -12.68 23.86
CA SER A 259 -36.53 -12.15 24.56
C SER A 259 -36.78 -13.03 25.79
N LEU A 260 -36.52 -12.48 26.97
CA LEU A 260 -37.14 -12.97 28.20
C LEU A 260 -38.43 -12.18 28.42
N VAL A 261 -39.53 -12.91 28.32
CA VAL A 261 -40.85 -12.53 28.87
C VAL A 261 -40.77 -12.58 30.40
#